data_AF-A0A524GSB3-F1
#
_entry.id   AF-A0A524GSB3-F1
#
_cell.length_a   1.000
_cell.length_b   1.000
_cell.length_c   1.000
_cell.angle_alpha   90.00
_cell.angle_beta   90.00
_cell.angle_gamma   90.00
#
_symmetry.space_group_name_H-M   'P 1'
#
loop_
_entity.id
_entity.type
_entity.pdbx_description
1 polymer ?
#
loop_
_entity_poly.entity_id
_entity_poly.type
_entity_poly.pdbx_seq_one_letter_code
_entity_poly.pdbx_strand_id
1 'polypeptide(L)' 'HADLAAFGRPFITNPDLPERLRNNWPLNPADDMSLWYTPGAEGYTDYEPYRQLQL' A
#
# COMPACT_ATOMS: atom_id res chain seq x y z
N HIS A 1 -17.78 -1.06 18.38
CA HIS A 1 -17.49 -2.41 17.82
C HIS A 1 -17.79 -2.33 16.34
N ALA A 2 -16.92 -2.85 15.49
CA ALA A 2 -17.11 -2.88 14.04
C ALA A 2 -16.63 -4.24 13.54
N ASP A 3 -17.37 -4.82 12.60
CA ASP A 3 -17.06 -6.14 12.05
C ASP A 3 -16.10 -6.05 10.85
N LEU A 4 -16.11 -4.90 10.15
CA LEU A 4 -15.24 -4.62 9.01
C LEU A 4 -14.75 -3.16 9.02
N ALA A 5 -13.59 -2.93 8.42
CA ALA A 5 -13.05 -1.62 8.11
C ALA A 5 -12.56 -1.59 6.65
N ALA A 6 -12.88 -0.52 5.94
CA ALA A 6 -12.40 -0.30 4.58
C ALA A 6 -11.23 0.70 4.60
N PHE A 7 -10.21 0.43 3.78
CA PHE A 7 -9.02 1.26 3.64
C PHE A 7 -8.91 1.74 2.19
N GLY A 8 -8.86 3.07 1.98
CA GLY A 8 -8.62 3.67 0.67
C GLY A 8 -7.14 3.93 0.45
N ARG A 9 -6.69 5.13 0.83
CA ARG A 9 -5.31 5.62 0.61
C ARG A 9 -4.20 4.64 1.02
N PRO A 10 -4.26 3.94 2.17
CA PRO A 10 -3.22 2.96 2.52
C PRO A 10 -3.12 1.82 1.52
N PHE A 11 -4.22 1.41 0.88
CA PHE A 11 -4.23 0.33 -0.10
C PHE A 11 -3.71 0.77 -1.47
N ILE A 12 -3.74 2.07 -1.81
CA ILE A 12 -3.19 2.59 -3.07
C ILE A 12 -1.69 2.25 -3.17
N THR A 13 -0.94 2.49 -2.09
CA THR A 13 0.51 2.32 -2.10
C THR A 13 0.99 0.99 -1.52
N ASN A 14 0.08 0.17 -0.97
CA ASN A 14 0.39 -1.10 -0.32
C ASN A 14 -0.52 -2.21 -0.88
N PRO A 15 -0.14 -2.89 -1.97
CA PRO A 15 -0.97 -3.97 -2.54
C PRO A 15 -1.16 -5.16 -1.58
N ASP A 16 -0.26 -5.29 -0.60
CA ASP A 16 -0.19 -6.29 0.46
C ASP A 16 -0.56 -5.71 1.84
N LEU A 17 -1.41 -4.68 1.89
CA LEU A 17 -1.81 -4.02 3.15
C LEU A 17 -2.30 -5.01 4.24
N PRO A 18 -3.13 -6.03 3.94
CA PRO A 18 -3.55 -6.99 4.95
C PRO A 18 -2.38 -7.74 5.61
N GLU A 19 -1.39 -8.15 4.82
CA GLU A 19 -0.18 -8.81 5.28
C GLU A 19 0.68 -7.88 6.13
N ARG A 20 0.82 -6.60 5.72
CA ARG A 20 1.57 -5.61 6.50
C ARG A 20 0.94 -5.36 7.85
N LEU A 21 -0.39 -5.18 7.90
CA LEU A 21 -1.11 -4.99 9.16
C LEU A 21 -1.00 -6.22 10.07
N ARG A 22 -1.09 -7.43 9.51
CA ARG A 22 -0.95 -8.69 10.25
C ARG A 22 0.44 -8.85 10.88
N ASN A 23 1.49 -8.50 10.15
CA ASN A 23 2.88 -8.71 10.57
C ASN A 23 3.53 -7.47 11.18
N ASN A 24 2.79 -6.36 11.29
CA ASN A 24 3.31 -5.06 11.69
C ASN A 24 4.52 -4.60 10.84
N TRP A 25 4.45 -4.84 9.53
CA TRP A 25 5.48 -4.38 8.59
C TRP A 25 5.27 -2.90 8.23
N PRO A 26 6.35 -2.17 7.87
CA PRO A 26 6.24 -0.79 7.43
C PRO A 26 5.31 -0.64 6.22
N LEU A 27 4.46 0.38 6.24
CA LEU A 27 3.70 0.77 5.06
C LEU A 27 4.58 1.60 4.12
N ASN A 28 4.37 1.43 2.82
CA ASN A 28 4.89 2.35 1.81
C ASN A 28 4.30 3.75 2.06
N PRO A 29 5.12 4.81 1.91
CA PRO A 29 4.65 6.19 2.05
C PRO A 29 3.53 6.51 1.06
N ALA A 30 2.74 7.55 1.37
CA ALA A 30 1.62 8.01 0.55
C ALA A 30 1.89 9.44 0.06
N ASP A 31 3.13 9.71 -0.32
CA ASP A 31 3.67 11.07 -0.31
C ASP A 31 3.46 11.81 -1.63
N ASP A 32 3.35 11.09 -2.75
CA ASP A 32 3.06 11.67 -4.05
C ASP A 32 1.64 11.35 -4.52
N MET A 33 0.68 12.15 -4.05
CA MET A 33 -0.71 12.06 -4.48
C MET A 33 -0.94 12.58 -5.91
N SER A 34 0.05 13.23 -6.53
CA SER A 34 -0.10 13.74 -7.90
C SER A 34 -0.26 12.60 -8.91
N LEU A 35 0.26 11.41 -8.58
CA LEU A 35 0.20 10.21 -9.41
C LEU A 35 -1.13 9.44 -9.32
N TRP A 36 -2.03 9.80 -8.39
CA TRP A 36 -3.23 8.98 -8.15
C TRP A 36 -4.32 9.16 -9.22
N TYR A 37 -4.22 10.23 -9.99
CA TYR A 37 -5.17 10.57 -11.05
C TYR A 37 -4.46 10.82 -12.39
N THR A 38 -3.32 10.15 -12.60
CA THR A 38 -2.56 10.21 -13.84
C THR A 38 -2.72 8.93 -14.66
N PRO A 39 -2.72 9.01 -16.00
CA PRO A 39 -2.71 7.82 -16.83
C PRO A 39 -1.34 7.14 -16.78
N GLY A 40 -1.32 5.82 -16.73
CA GLY A 40 -0.08 5.03 -16.81
C GLY A 40 0.05 4.02 -15.68
N ALA A 41 1.20 3.36 -15.63
CA ALA A 41 1.54 2.37 -14.61
C ALA A 41 2.12 3.01 -13.34
N GLU A 42 2.77 4.16 -13.49
CA GLU A 42 3.43 4.91 -12.41
C GLU A 42 2.42 5.38 -11.37
N GLY A 43 2.61 5.00 -10.11
CA GLY A 43 1.70 5.30 -9.02
C GLY A 43 0.36 4.56 -9.09
N TYR A 44 0.27 3.50 -9.90
CA TYR A 44 -0.94 2.67 -10.04
C TYR A 44 -0.66 1.18 -9.83
N THR A 45 0.23 0.59 -10.64
CA THR A 45 0.52 -0.86 -10.60
C THR A 45 1.96 -1.19 -10.21
N ASP A 46 2.78 -0.18 -9.94
CA ASP A 46 4.23 -0.30 -9.69
C ASP A 46 4.62 -0.21 -8.21
N TYR A 47 3.65 -0.11 -7.29
CA TYR A 47 3.90 -0.29 -5.87
C TYR A 47 4.24 -1.74 -5.56
N GLU A 48 5.45 -1.97 -5.04
CA GLU A 48 5.93 -3.31 -4.71
C GLU A 48 5.41 -3.80 -3.34
N PRO A 49 5.10 -5.10 -3.21
CA PRO A 49 4.87 -5.74 -1.91
C PRO A 49 6.07 -5.62 -0.99
N TYR A 50 5.83 -5.73 0.32
CA TYR A 50 6.92 -5.78 1.28
C TYR A 50 7.80 -7.00 1.04
N ARG A 51 9.12 -6.76 0.94
CA ARG A 51 10.13 -7.82 0.87
C ARG A 51 10.98 -7.77 2.13
N GLN A 52 10.90 -8.82 2.94
CA GLN A 52 11.82 -8.99 4.03
C GLN A 52 13.20 -9.30 3.45
N LEU A 53 14.17 -8.42 3.72
CA LEU A 53 15.56 -8.70 3.40
C LEU A 53 16.00 -9.96 4.14
N GLN A 54 16.37 -10.99 3.39
CA GLN A 54 17.08 -12.14 3.95
C GLN A 54 18.55 -11.71 4.12
N LEU A 55 18.98 -11.59 5.38
CA LEU A 55 20.40 -11.44 5.74
C LEU A 55 21.05 -12.81 5.88
#